data_AF-A0A7J6WF76-F1
#
_entry.id   AF-A0A7J6WF76-F1
#
_cell.length_a   1.000
_cell.length_b   1.000
_cell.length_c   1.000
_cell.angle_alpha   90.00
_cell.angle_beta   90.00
_cell.angle_gamma   90.00
#
_symmetry.space_group_name_H-M   'P 1'
#
loop_
_entity.id
_entity.type
_entity.pdbx_description
1 polymer ?
#
loop_
_entity_poly.entity_id
_entity_poly.type
_entity_poly.pdbx_seq_one_letter_code
_entity_poly.pdbx_strand_id
1 'polypeptide(L)'
;MKRVKHSSDELNPPCIRKKPAGFGTHEKALISVIGHRNTAQRQLIKQAYQELYNEDLTKRLESELTGDFEKVVYWWMHDPIDRDAILAHAVLKNLSQNYKVIIEITCAQSLNELFAVKRAYQNLYKYSLEEDVASYSSGGSGDLRKASSSILMFIFIRLLCLLVISVLMATGDQYFCTSDSCCSSKHT
;
A
#
# COMPACT_ATOMS: atom_id res chain seq x y z
N MET A 1 19.40 -33.29 -1.55
CA MET A 1 18.69 -32.00 -1.54
C MET A 1 19.53 -31.01 -0.72
N LYS A 2 20.12 -30.01 -1.37
CA LYS A 2 21.14 -29.13 -0.74
C LYS A 2 20.47 -28.17 0.23
N ARG A 3 20.95 -28.18 1.48
CA ARG A 3 20.60 -27.27 2.57
C ARG A 3 20.94 -25.83 2.13
N VAL A 4 19.91 -25.01 1.86
CA VAL A 4 20.09 -23.58 1.61
C VAL A 4 20.64 -22.97 2.89
N LYS A 5 21.91 -22.60 2.88
CA LYS A 5 22.53 -21.84 3.95
C LYS A 5 21.92 -20.44 3.89
N HIS A 6 21.03 -20.13 4.84
CA HIS A 6 20.72 -18.74 5.16
C HIS A 6 22.03 -18.16 5.71
N SER A 7 22.80 -17.46 4.88
CA SER A 7 23.95 -16.72 5.38
C SER A 7 23.39 -15.59 6.24
N SER A 8 23.60 -15.78 7.55
CA SER A 8 23.50 -14.76 8.57
C SER A 8 24.63 -13.73 8.34
N ASP A 9 24.64 -13.08 7.18
CA ASP A 9 25.50 -11.93 6.95
C ASP A 9 24.81 -10.75 7.62
N GLU A 10 25.22 -10.55 8.86
CA GLU A 10 24.84 -9.55 9.85
C GLU A 10 24.09 -8.32 9.31
N LEU A 11 22.78 -8.34 9.55
CA LEU A 11 21.91 -7.18 9.61
C LEU A 11 22.42 -6.24 10.71
N ASN A 12 23.35 -5.33 10.40
CA ASN A 12 23.91 -4.43 11.41
C ASN A 12 23.50 -2.96 11.12
N PRO A 13 22.68 -2.34 11.97
CA PRO A 13 22.33 -0.91 11.91
C PRO A 13 23.51 0.11 11.78
N PRO A 14 24.76 -0.22 12.20
CA PRO A 14 25.96 0.56 11.89
C PRO A 14 26.26 0.74 10.39
N CYS A 15 25.75 -0.12 9.51
CA CYS A 15 25.93 0.03 8.06
C CYS A 15 25.22 1.28 7.50
N ILE A 16 24.12 1.71 8.14
CA ILE A 16 23.45 2.99 7.81
C ILE A 16 24.28 4.18 8.31
N ARG A 17 25.08 3.98 9.36
CA ARG A 17 25.82 5.04 10.06
C ARG A 17 27.26 5.25 9.54
N LYS A 18 27.91 4.22 8.99
CA LYS A 18 29.29 4.33 8.46
C LYS A 18 29.32 5.05 7.11
N LYS A 19 29.70 6.33 7.11
CA LYS A 19 29.84 7.18 5.90
C LYS A 19 31.27 7.19 5.33
N PRO A 20 31.42 7.06 4.01
CA PRO A 20 32.29 7.94 3.23
C PRO A 20 31.47 8.78 2.24
N ALA A 21 31.76 10.08 2.18
CA ALA A 21 31.01 11.08 1.42
C ALA A 21 31.19 10.91 -0.10
N GLY A 22 30.08 10.77 -0.83
CA GLY A 22 30.04 10.82 -2.29
C GLY A 22 28.62 10.77 -2.83
N PHE A 23 28.26 11.70 -3.72
CA PHE A 23 26.97 11.73 -4.42
C PHE A 23 26.73 10.38 -5.12
N GLY A 24 25.70 9.65 -4.70
CA GLY A 24 25.27 8.37 -5.29
C GLY A 24 25.73 7.08 -4.60
N THR A 25 26.67 7.12 -3.64
CA THR A 25 27.06 5.91 -2.88
C THR A 25 26.05 5.59 -1.78
N HIS A 26 25.47 6.62 -1.17
CA HIS A 26 24.51 6.51 -0.07
C HIS A 26 23.16 5.95 -0.53
N GLU A 27 22.65 6.41 -1.67
CA GLU A 27 21.38 5.95 -2.23
C GLU A 27 21.46 4.49 -2.66
N LYS A 28 22.56 4.08 -3.31
CA LYS A 28 22.79 2.69 -3.71
C LYS A 28 22.91 1.75 -2.51
N ALA A 29 23.60 2.18 -1.45
CA ALA A 29 23.69 1.42 -0.21
C ALA A 29 22.34 1.32 0.50
N LEU A 30 21.55 2.40 0.49
CA LEU A 30 20.20 2.38 1.04
C LEU A 30 19.30 1.43 0.23
N ILE A 31 19.26 1.55 -1.09
CA ILE A 31 18.48 0.67 -1.99
C ILE A 31 18.91 -0.79 -1.80
N SER A 32 20.20 -1.08 -1.65
CA SER A 32 20.66 -2.45 -1.44
C SER A 32 20.14 -3.03 -0.12
N VAL A 33 20.06 -2.21 0.93
CA VAL A 33 19.59 -2.60 2.27
C VAL A 33 18.07 -2.69 2.37
N ILE A 34 17.34 -1.62 2.03
CA ILE A 34 15.88 -1.54 2.20
C ILE A 34 15.09 -1.96 0.96
N GLY A 35 15.66 -1.82 -0.24
CA GLY A 35 14.96 -2.05 -1.50
C GLY A 35 14.63 -3.52 -1.78
N HIS A 36 15.36 -4.45 -1.16
CA HIS A 36 15.12 -5.90 -1.28
C HIS A 36 14.33 -6.47 -0.09
N ARG A 37 13.64 -5.62 0.68
CA ARG A 37 12.90 -6.03 1.88
C ARG A 37 11.41 -5.84 1.65
N ASN A 38 10.61 -6.75 2.20
CA ASN A 38 9.15 -6.56 2.23
C ASN A 38 8.75 -5.59 3.34
N THR A 39 7.46 -5.21 3.39
CA THR A 39 6.96 -4.24 4.38
C THR A 39 7.21 -4.69 5.82
N ALA A 40 6.93 -5.95 6.15
CA ALA A 40 7.12 -6.48 7.51
C ALA A 40 8.59 -6.39 7.95
N GLN A 41 9.52 -6.77 7.06
CA GLN A 41 10.95 -6.65 7.29
C GLN A 41 11.37 -5.19 7.48
N ARG A 42 10.83 -4.25 6.69
CA ARG A 42 11.11 -2.82 6.87
C ARG A 42 10.63 -2.31 8.23
N GLN A 43 9.47 -2.76 8.73
CA GLN A 43 9.02 -2.39 10.08
C GLN A 43 9.94 -2.94 11.17
N LEU A 44 10.40 -4.19 11.05
CA LEU A 44 11.38 -4.75 11.98
C LEU A 44 12.71 -3.96 11.97
N ILE A 45 13.17 -3.53 10.79
CA ILE A 45 14.37 -2.70 10.66
C ILE A 45 14.17 -1.34 11.33
N LYS A 46 13.01 -0.70 11.16
CA LYS A 46 12.68 0.56 11.83
C LYS A 46 12.71 0.40 13.35
N GLN A 47 12.08 -0.66 13.86
CA GLN A 47 12.06 -0.95 15.29
C GLN A 47 13.47 -1.20 15.84
N ALA A 48 14.26 -2.07 15.20
CA ALA A 48 15.62 -2.36 15.62
C ALA A 48 16.52 -1.10 15.59
N TYR A 49 16.37 -0.24 14.58
CA TYR A 49 17.11 1.02 14.48
C TYR A 49 16.72 1.98 15.64
N GLN A 50 15.43 2.10 15.94
CA GLN A 50 14.92 2.89 17.06
C GLN A 50 15.48 2.38 18.39
N GLU A 51 15.53 1.06 18.61
CA GLU A 51 16.05 0.46 19.86
C GLU A 51 17.56 0.70 20.02
N LEU A 52 18.33 0.68 18.93
CA LEU A 52 19.78 0.81 18.98
C LEU A 52 20.28 2.27 19.04
N TYR A 53 19.55 3.19 18.42
CA TYR A 53 19.98 4.58 18.28
C TYR A 53 19.05 5.60 18.94
N ASN A 54 17.90 5.17 19.48
CA ASN A 54 16.86 6.03 20.03
C ASN A 54 16.41 7.12 19.04
N GLU A 55 16.42 6.82 17.75
CA GLU A 55 16.09 7.73 16.66
C GLU A 55 15.17 7.04 15.64
N ASP A 56 14.21 7.79 15.08
CA ASP A 56 13.32 7.27 14.04
C ASP A 56 14.06 7.17 12.71
N LEU A 57 14.16 5.95 12.18
CA LEU A 57 14.85 5.68 10.91
C LEU A 57 14.25 6.48 9.74
N THR A 58 12.93 6.64 9.69
CA THR A 58 12.24 7.38 8.61
C THR A 58 12.70 8.84 8.62
N LYS A 59 12.66 9.48 9.80
CA LYS A 59 13.14 10.87 9.97
C LYS A 59 14.60 11.03 9.64
N ARG A 60 15.42 10.04 10.02
CA ARG A 60 16.84 10.06 9.71
C ARG A 60 17.07 10.02 8.20
N LEU A 61 16.32 9.19 7.47
CA LEU A 61 16.39 9.11 6.02
C LEU A 61 15.91 10.40 5.35
N GLU A 62 14.83 11.02 5.84
CA GLU A 62 14.38 12.35 5.36
C GLU A 62 15.48 13.41 5.51
N SER A 63 16.25 13.38 6.60
CA SER A 63 17.34 14.35 6.83
C SER A 63 18.57 14.15 5.94
N GLU A 64 18.73 12.96 5.36
CA GLU A 64 19.92 12.56 4.60
C GLU A 64 19.66 12.48 3.09
N LEU A 65 18.41 12.27 2.69
CA LEU A 65 17.98 12.24 1.30
C LEU A 65 17.39 13.59 0.91
N THR A 66 17.35 13.86 -0.39
CA THR A 66 16.72 15.09 -0.91
C THR A 66 15.95 14.79 -2.19
N GLY A 67 14.98 15.65 -2.50
CA GLY A 67 14.28 15.63 -3.79
C GLY A 67 13.28 14.47 -3.92
N ASP A 68 13.13 13.92 -5.13
CA ASP A 68 12.11 12.90 -5.37
C ASP A 68 12.49 11.53 -4.80
N PHE A 69 13.77 11.23 -4.68
CA PHE A 69 14.23 9.98 -4.06
C PHE A 69 13.87 9.92 -2.57
N GLU A 70 14.01 11.03 -1.86
CA GLU A 70 13.55 11.20 -0.47
C GLU A 70 12.06 10.85 -0.34
N LYS A 71 11.19 11.44 -1.18
CA LYS A 71 9.75 11.18 -1.17
C LYS A 71 9.44 9.70 -1.41
N VAL A 72 10.07 9.09 -2.40
CA VAL A 72 9.85 7.66 -2.71
C VAL A 72 10.25 6.79 -1.53
N VAL A 73 11.42 7.02 -0.93
CA VAL A 73 11.88 6.28 0.23
C VAL A 73 10.95 6.50 1.42
N TYR A 74 10.54 7.74 1.70
CA TYR A 74 9.58 8.06 2.75
C TYR A 74 8.31 7.20 2.63
N TRP A 75 7.63 7.27 1.48
CA TRP A 75 6.40 6.51 1.25
C TRP A 75 6.62 5.00 1.32
N TRP A 76 7.79 4.52 0.89
CA TRP A 76 8.12 3.09 0.90
C TRP A 76 8.36 2.55 2.33
N MET A 77 8.76 3.39 3.27
CA MET A 77 9.00 3.03 4.67
C MET A 77 7.71 2.91 5.51
N HIS A 78 6.57 3.35 4.98
CA HIS A 78 5.27 3.18 5.63
C HIS A 78 4.64 1.81 5.29
N ASP A 79 3.86 1.29 6.24
CA ASP A 79 2.96 0.18 5.95
C ASP A 79 1.92 0.61 4.89
N PRO A 80 1.50 -0.25 3.95
CA PRO A 80 0.51 0.11 2.93
C PRO A 80 -0.75 0.77 3.50
N ILE A 81 -1.24 0.30 4.64
CA ILE A 81 -2.46 0.82 5.24
C ILE A 81 -2.24 2.23 5.78
N ASP A 82 -1.15 2.44 6.52
CA ASP A 82 -0.80 3.76 7.05
C ASP A 82 -0.43 4.74 5.93
N ARG A 83 0.30 4.27 4.91
CA ARG A 83 0.70 5.06 3.75
C ARG A 83 -0.53 5.62 3.05
N ASP A 84 -1.52 4.77 2.76
CA ASP A 84 -2.71 5.19 2.02
C ASP A 84 -3.57 6.13 2.87
N ALA A 85 -3.60 5.96 4.20
CA ALA A 85 -4.24 6.92 5.11
C ALA A 85 -3.53 8.28 5.12
N ILE A 86 -2.19 8.31 5.17
CA ILE A 86 -1.39 9.53 5.13
C ILE A 86 -1.57 10.24 3.79
N LEU A 87 -1.55 9.49 2.69
CA LEU A 87 -1.74 10.01 1.34
C LEU A 87 -3.13 10.63 1.18
N ALA A 88 -4.17 9.95 1.68
CA ALA A 88 -5.53 10.49 1.67
C ALA A 88 -5.61 11.82 2.43
N HIS A 89 -4.99 11.91 3.60
CA HIS A 89 -5.00 13.14 4.39
C HIS A 89 -4.25 14.27 3.69
N ALA A 90 -3.07 13.97 3.13
CA ALA A 90 -2.27 14.93 2.41
C ALA A 90 -3.03 15.52 1.21
N VAL A 91 -3.79 14.69 0.49
CA VAL A 91 -4.63 15.13 -0.65
C VAL A 91 -5.84 15.94 -0.19
N LEU A 92 -6.46 15.61 0.94
CA LEU A 92 -7.61 16.35 1.46
C LEU A 92 -7.22 17.69 2.09
N LYS A 93 -6.03 17.80 2.68
CA LYS A 93 -5.50 19.04 3.27
C LYS A 93 -4.92 19.99 2.24
N ASN A 94 -4.16 19.47 1.28
CA ASN A 94 -3.63 20.29 0.21
C ASN A 94 -4.71 20.41 -0.85
N LEU A 95 -5.23 21.63 -1.09
CA LEU A 95 -6.28 21.97 -2.06
C LEU A 95 -5.96 21.58 -3.53
N SER A 96 -4.93 20.77 -3.77
CA SER A 96 -4.65 20.13 -5.05
C SER A 96 -5.78 19.18 -5.41
N GLN A 97 -6.40 19.44 -6.56
CA GLN A 97 -7.57 18.78 -7.14
C GLN A 97 -7.32 17.31 -7.57
N ASN A 98 -6.45 16.58 -6.87
CA ASN A 98 -6.05 15.21 -7.20
C ASN A 98 -6.91 14.17 -6.48
N TYR A 99 -8.24 14.36 -6.50
CA TYR A 99 -9.23 13.41 -5.97
C TYR A 99 -9.11 12.01 -6.58
N LYS A 100 -8.45 11.90 -7.75
CA LYS A 100 -8.06 10.63 -8.38
C LYS A 100 -7.34 9.69 -7.41
N VAL A 101 -6.51 10.22 -6.51
CA VAL A 101 -5.80 9.42 -5.50
C VAL A 101 -6.77 8.80 -4.50
N ILE A 102 -7.78 9.56 -4.05
CA ILE A 102 -8.83 9.03 -3.14
C ILE A 102 -9.66 7.96 -3.85
N ILE A 103 -10.00 8.18 -5.14
CA ILE A 103 -10.68 7.19 -5.97
C ILE A 103 -9.84 5.92 -6.08
N GLU A 104 -8.54 6.05 -6.36
CA GLU A 104 -7.64 4.91 -6.51
C GLU A 104 -7.53 4.11 -5.20
N ILE A 105 -7.30 4.77 -4.05
CA ILE A 105 -7.26 4.11 -2.74
C ILE A 105 -8.56 3.34 -2.47
N THR A 106 -9.71 3.94 -2.75
CA THR A 106 -11.02 3.33 -2.48
C THR A 106 -11.41 2.22 -3.46
N CYS A 107 -10.97 2.31 -4.72
CA CYS A 107 -11.31 1.36 -5.77
C CYS A 107 -10.30 0.21 -5.90
N ALA A 108 -9.02 0.45 -5.65
CA ALA A 108 -7.95 -0.55 -5.83
C ALA A 108 -7.84 -1.55 -4.65
N GLN A 109 -8.29 -1.16 -3.45
CA GLN A 109 -8.17 -2.00 -2.25
C GLN A 109 -9.34 -2.95 -2.05
N SER A 110 -9.10 -4.13 -1.45
CA SER A 110 -10.15 -5.00 -0.94
C SER A 110 -11.00 -4.30 0.14
N LEU A 111 -12.20 -4.81 0.43
CA LEU A 111 -13.06 -4.21 1.46
C LEU A 111 -12.39 -4.19 2.84
N ASN A 112 -11.70 -5.29 3.19
CA ASN A 112 -11.01 -5.41 4.48
C ASN A 112 -9.84 -4.43 4.59
N GLU A 113 -9.05 -4.26 3.52
CA GLU A 113 -7.96 -3.28 3.48
C GLU A 113 -8.51 -1.85 3.57
N LEU A 114 -9.60 -1.54 2.86
CA LEU A 114 -10.22 -0.21 2.94
C LEU A 114 -10.72 0.09 4.35
N PHE A 115 -11.31 -0.89 5.05
CA PHE A 115 -11.66 -0.72 6.47
C PHE A 115 -10.43 -0.52 7.35
N ALA A 116 -9.34 -1.22 7.08
CA ALA A 116 -8.09 -1.03 7.80
C ALA A 116 -7.53 0.39 7.58
N VAL A 117 -7.59 0.92 6.35
CA VAL A 117 -7.17 2.30 6.03
C VAL A 117 -8.01 3.31 6.76
N LYS A 118 -9.34 3.16 6.75
CA LYS A 118 -10.24 4.06 7.51
C LYS A 118 -9.90 4.08 9.00
N ARG A 119 -9.63 2.91 9.57
CA ARG A 119 -9.21 2.78 10.97
C ARG A 119 -7.86 3.44 11.22
N ALA A 120 -6.87 3.23 10.35
CA ALA A 120 -5.56 3.86 10.45
C ALA A 120 -5.67 5.39 10.34
N TYR A 121 -6.46 5.89 9.39
CA TYR A 121 -6.75 7.31 9.22
C TYR A 121 -7.33 7.92 10.49
N GLN A 122 -8.36 7.30 11.06
CA GLN A 122 -8.98 7.75 12.30
C GLN A 122 -7.99 7.71 13.48
N ASN A 123 -7.13 6.70 13.55
CA ASN A 123 -6.12 6.61 14.59
C ASN A 123 -5.08 7.73 14.49
N LEU A 124 -4.63 8.04 13.28
CA LEU A 124 -3.60 9.05 12.99
C LEU A 124 -4.13 10.47 13.16
N TYR A 125 -5.32 10.77 12.65
CA TYR A 125 -5.82 12.15 12.53
C TYR A 125 -7.00 12.49 13.45
N LYS A 126 -7.60 11.51 14.11
CA LYS A 126 -8.75 11.66 15.03
C LYS A 126 -10.06 12.12 14.37
N TYR A 127 -10.11 12.16 13.04
CA TYR A 127 -11.31 12.41 12.24
C TYR A 127 -11.61 11.22 11.34
N SER A 128 -12.85 11.10 10.87
CA SER A 128 -13.19 10.06 9.89
C SER A 128 -12.81 10.51 8.47
N LEU A 129 -12.32 9.56 7.67
CA LEU A 129 -11.97 9.83 6.27
C LEU A 129 -13.21 10.30 5.49
N GLU A 130 -14.37 9.72 5.78
CA GLU A 130 -15.65 10.06 5.14
C GLU A 130 -16.10 11.48 5.46
N GLU A 131 -15.93 11.94 6.71
CA GLU A 131 -16.26 13.30 7.12
C GLU A 131 -15.32 14.33 6.48
N ASP A 132 -14.01 14.03 6.40
CA ASP A 132 -13.06 14.89 5.69
C ASP A 132 -13.39 14.95 4.18
N VAL A 133 -13.79 13.84 3.57
CA VAL A 133 -14.24 13.81 2.17
C VAL A 133 -15.56 14.59 1.98
N ALA A 134 -16.51 14.46 2.90
CA ALA A 134 -17.82 15.13 2.83
C ALA A 134 -17.72 16.64 3.08
N SER A 135 -16.88 17.06 4.02
CA SER A 135 -16.63 18.48 4.32
C SER A 135 -15.95 19.18 3.16
N TYR A 136 -14.99 18.51 2.50
CA TYR A 136 -14.40 18.99 1.25
C TYR A 136 -15.44 19.14 0.14
N SER A 137 -16.43 18.24 0.07
CA SER A 137 -17.51 18.29 -0.92
C SER A 137 -18.49 19.45 -0.76
N SER A 138 -18.54 20.07 0.40
CA SER A 138 -19.52 21.12 0.72
C SER A 138 -18.95 22.53 0.52
N GLY A 139 -17.62 22.67 0.39
CA GLY A 139 -16.91 23.92 0.18
C GLY A 139 -16.63 24.24 -1.29
N GLY A 140 -17.66 24.65 -2.04
CA GLY A 140 -17.54 25.55 -3.19
C GLY A 140 -16.50 25.25 -4.29
N SER A 141 -16.80 24.30 -5.19
CA SER A 141 -16.54 24.44 -6.64
C SER A 141 -17.37 23.39 -7.38
N GLY A 142 -18.10 23.81 -8.41
CA GLY A 142 -19.14 23.03 -9.10
C GLY A 142 -18.69 21.73 -9.79
N ASP A 143 -17.41 21.38 -9.73
CA ASP A 143 -16.86 20.16 -10.35
C ASP A 143 -17.04 18.90 -9.49
N LEU A 144 -17.26 19.02 -8.18
CA LEU A 144 -17.41 17.84 -7.31
C LEU A 144 -18.80 17.19 -7.33
N ARG A 145 -19.85 17.83 -7.87
CA ARG A 145 -21.12 17.11 -8.16
C ARG A 145 -20.89 15.98 -9.18
N LYS A 146 -19.90 16.16 -10.08
CA LYS A 146 -19.47 15.10 -11.01
C LYS A 146 -18.63 14.05 -10.30
N ALA A 147 -17.76 14.42 -9.36
CA ALA A 147 -16.92 13.48 -8.63
C ALA A 147 -17.69 12.69 -7.56
N SER A 148 -18.66 13.28 -6.84
CA SER A 148 -19.52 12.55 -5.90
C SER A 148 -20.49 11.63 -6.63
N SER A 149 -21.06 12.07 -7.76
CA SER A 149 -21.81 11.19 -8.67
C SER A 149 -20.93 10.10 -9.26
N SER A 150 -19.67 10.38 -9.62
CA SER A 150 -18.72 9.38 -10.12
C SER A 150 -18.29 8.41 -9.02
N ILE A 151 -17.98 8.87 -7.81
CA ILE A 151 -17.57 8.03 -6.69
C ILE A 151 -18.73 7.15 -6.23
N LEU A 152 -19.95 7.69 -6.08
CA LEU A 152 -21.14 6.85 -5.87
C LEU A 152 -21.33 5.88 -7.03
N MET A 153 -21.26 6.33 -8.28
CA MET A 153 -21.42 5.47 -9.45
C MET A 153 -20.33 4.39 -9.53
N PHE A 154 -19.08 4.66 -9.14
CA PHE A 154 -17.98 3.69 -9.10
C PHE A 154 -18.08 2.75 -7.90
N ILE A 155 -18.54 3.22 -6.74
CA ILE A 155 -18.88 2.37 -5.60
C ILE A 155 -20.06 1.46 -5.95
N PHE A 156 -21.09 1.98 -6.63
CA PHE A 156 -22.22 1.22 -7.15
C PHE A 156 -21.79 0.24 -8.24
N ILE A 157 -20.94 0.63 -9.19
CA ILE A 157 -20.40 -0.26 -10.23
C ILE A 157 -19.53 -1.34 -9.59
N ARG A 158 -18.72 -1.02 -8.56
CA ARG A 158 -17.92 -2.02 -7.84
C ARG A 158 -18.81 -2.98 -7.05
N LEU A 159 -19.83 -2.47 -6.35
CA LEU A 159 -20.83 -3.28 -5.66
C LEU A 159 -21.60 -4.16 -6.65
N LEU A 160 -21.98 -3.61 -7.81
CA LEU A 160 -22.66 -4.32 -8.88
C LEU A 160 -21.74 -5.39 -9.50
N CYS A 161 -20.48 -5.07 -9.79
CA CYS A 161 -19.51 -6.04 -10.31
C CYS A 161 -19.22 -7.14 -9.30
N LEU A 162 -19.05 -6.82 -8.01
CA LEU A 162 -18.85 -7.83 -6.95
C LEU A 162 -20.09 -8.70 -6.76
N LEU A 163 -21.30 -8.13 -6.87
CA LEU A 163 -22.57 -8.86 -6.82
C LEU A 163 -22.72 -9.75 -8.07
N VAL A 164 -22.42 -9.25 -9.25
CA VAL A 164 -22.46 -10.03 -10.51
C VAL A 164 -21.44 -11.16 -10.47
N ILE A 165 -20.22 -10.92 -9.99
CA ILE A 165 -19.18 -11.95 -9.84
C ILE A 165 -19.61 -13.00 -8.81
N SER A 166 -20.16 -12.61 -7.65
CA SER A 166 -20.61 -13.58 -6.65
C SER A 166 -21.81 -14.40 -7.15
N VAL A 167 -22.73 -13.81 -7.90
CA VAL A 167 -23.86 -14.52 -8.54
C VAL A 167 -23.38 -15.45 -9.66
N LEU A 168 -22.42 -15.03 -10.49
CA LEU A 168 -21.83 -15.90 -11.52
C LEU A 168 -21.10 -17.10 -10.93
N MET A 169 -20.33 -16.88 -9.85
CA MET A 169 -19.64 -17.98 -9.16
C MET A 169 -20.62 -18.90 -8.43
N ALA A 170 -21.71 -18.37 -7.86
CA ALA A 170 -22.76 -19.16 -7.22
C ALA A 170 -23.63 -19.96 -8.20
N THR A 171 -23.67 -19.56 -9.48
CA THR A 171 -24.42 -20.26 -10.55
C THR A 171 -23.50 -21.10 -11.46
N GLY A 172 -22.18 -20.94 -11.36
CA GLY A 172 -21.16 -21.63 -12.16
C GLY A 172 -20.85 -23.06 -11.72
N ASP A 173 -21.24 -23.47 -10.50
CA ASP A 173 -21.01 -24.84 -9.99
C ASP A 173 -21.94 -25.91 -10.61
N GLN A 174 -22.71 -25.58 -11.65
CA GLN A 174 -23.60 -26.54 -12.33
C GLN A 174 -23.25 -26.83 -13.80
N TYR A 175 -22.16 -26.28 -14.35
CA TYR A 175 -21.79 -26.52 -15.76
C TYR A 175 -20.39 -27.09 -15.99
N PHE A 176 -19.67 -27.53 -14.95
CA PHE A 176 -18.35 -28.16 -15.12
C PHE A 176 -18.24 -29.53 -14.43
N CYS A 177 -19.05 -30.48 -14.89
CA CYS A 177 -18.82 -31.94 -14.87
C CYS A 177 -20.09 -32.58 -15.46
N THR A 178 -20.15 -32.96 -16.73
CA THR A 178 -19.66 -34.26 -17.18
C THR A 178 -19.83 -34.33 -18.70
N SER A 179 -18.78 -34.02 -19.46
CA SER A 179 -18.70 -34.38 -20.88
C SER A 179 -17.23 -34.49 -21.26
N ASP A 180 -16.62 -35.66 -21.03
CA ASP A 180 -16.16 -36.47 -22.16
C ASP A 180 -15.46 -37.76 -21.71
N SER A 181 -15.81 -38.79 -22.46
CA SER A 181 -15.46 -40.19 -22.29
C SER A 181 -14.11 -40.52 -22.92
N CYS A 182 -13.55 -41.67 -22.52
CA CYS A 182 -12.69 -42.54 -23.35
C CYS A 182 -11.19 -42.19 -23.47
N CYS A 183 -10.33 -42.86 -22.69
CA CYS A 183 -9.21 -43.67 -23.21
C CYS A 183 -8.37 -44.29 -22.08
N SER A 184 -8.51 -45.59 -21.85
CA SER A 184 -7.33 -46.46 -21.71
C SER A 184 -7.70 -47.90 -22.05
N SER A 185 -7.08 -48.35 -23.14
CA SER A 185 -7.15 -49.67 -23.72
C SER A 185 -6.28 -50.69 -22.97
N LYS A 186 -6.80 -51.91 -22.97
CA LYS A 186 -6.21 -53.26 -22.81
C LYS A 186 -4.69 -53.41 -23.02
N HIS A 187 -4.07 -54.22 -22.14
CA HIS A 187 -3.14 -55.35 -22.36
C HIS A 187 -2.51 -55.67 -20.99
N THR A 188 -2.47 -56.88 -20.43
CA THR A 188 -2.26 -58.25 -20.96
C THR A 188 -2.83 -59.23 -19.94
#